data_AF-A0A6P2DXV7-F1
#
_entry.id   AF-A0A6P2DXV7-F1
#
_cell.length_a   1.000
_cell.length_b   1.000
_cell.length_c   1.000
_cell.angle_alpha   90.00
_cell.angle_beta   90.00
_cell.angle_gamma   90.00
#
_symmetry.space_group_name_H-M   'P 1'
#
loop_
_entity.id
_entity.type
_entity.pdbx_description
1 polymer ?
#
loop_
_entity_poly.entity_id
_entity_poly.type
_entity_poly.pdbx_seq_one_letter_code
_entity_poly.pdbx_strand_id
1 'polypeptide(L)' 'MTALSLEARDRLYAECARAISEAGAERESLFLARLVLLLFEQLGDEARCRASLAEALRDLPVPSLSAAAPDDADTA' A
#
# COMPACT_ATOMS: atom_id res chain seq x y z
N MET A 1 11.75 14.83 -14.16
CA MET A 1 10.99 13.61 -13.78
C MET A 1 9.81 13.50 -14.74
N THR A 2 9.80 12.51 -15.63
CA THR A 2 8.75 12.37 -16.65
C THR A 2 7.54 11.70 -16.01
N ALA A 3 6.37 12.32 -16.09
CA ALA A 3 5.15 11.72 -15.55
C ALA A 3 4.74 10.48 -16.38
N LEU A 4 4.25 9.43 -15.71
CA LEU A 4 3.71 8.25 -16.38
C LEU A 4 2.49 8.64 -17.24
N SER A 5 2.35 8.04 -18.43
CA SER A 5 1.10 8.14 -19.19
C SER A 5 -0.05 7.49 -18.42
N LEU A 6 -1.29 7.87 -18.72
CA LEU A 6 -2.47 7.27 -18.09
C LEU A 6 -2.49 5.74 -18.30
N GLU A 7 -2.26 5.30 -19.52
CA GLU A 7 -2.21 3.88 -19.87
C GLU A 7 -1.11 3.10 -19.14
N ALA A 8 0.05 3.73 -18.91
CA ALA A 8 1.11 3.12 -18.11
C ALA A 8 0.72 3.02 -16.63
N ARG A 9 0.02 4.03 -16.10
CA ARG A 9 -0.50 3.99 -14.72
C ARG A 9 -1.54 2.89 -14.55
N ASP A 10 -2.47 2.75 -15.48
CA ASP A 10 -3.51 1.72 -15.42
C ASP A 10 -2.93 0.31 -15.46
N ARG A 11 -1.94 0.08 -16.33
CA ARG A 11 -1.21 -1.19 -16.40
C ARG A 11 -0.47 -1.50 -15.10
N LEU A 12 0.29 -0.53 -14.57
CA LEU A 12 1.00 -0.70 -13.30
C LEU A 12 0.04 -0.92 -12.13
N TYR A 13 -1.11 -0.25 -12.11
CA TYR A 13 -2.14 -0.47 -11.11
C TYR A 13 -2.66 -1.91 -11.14
N ALA A 14 -2.98 -2.44 -12.33
CA ALA A 14 -3.42 -3.82 -12.49
C ALA A 14 -2.35 -4.83 -12.05
N GLU A 15 -1.08 -4.57 -12.37
CA GLU A 15 0.05 -5.39 -11.92
C GLU A 15 0.23 -5.36 -10.40
N CYS A 16 0.13 -4.18 -9.78
CA CYS A 16 0.18 -4.04 -8.32
C CYS A 16 -0.97 -4.79 -7.64
N ALA A 17 -2.21 -4.63 -8.11
CA ALA A 17 -3.38 -5.31 -7.55
C ALA A 17 -3.24 -6.84 -7.63
N ARG A 18 -2.71 -7.33 -8.76
CA ARG A 18 -2.42 -8.75 -8.94
C ARG A 18 -1.33 -9.23 -7.98
N ALA A 19 -0.23 -8.50 -7.85
CA ALA A 19 0.88 -8.87 -6.97
C ALA A 19 0.47 -8.88 -5.48
N ILE A 20 -0.37 -7.92 -5.06
CA ILE A 20 -0.98 -7.90 -3.72
C ILE A 20 -1.84 -9.14 -3.49
N SER A 21 -2.71 -9.46 -4.47
CA SER A 21 -3.55 -10.65 -4.41
C SER A 21 -2.73 -11.94 -4.32
N GLU A 22 -1.63 -12.04 -5.07
CA GLU A 22 -0.70 -13.17 -5.05
C GLU A 22 0.09 -13.27 -3.73
N ALA A 23 0.41 -12.14 -3.08
CA ALA A 23 1.03 -12.13 -1.76
C ALA A 23 0.09 -12.74 -0.71
N GLY A 24 -1.21 -12.44 -0.80
CA GLY A 24 -2.25 -12.90 0.11
C GLY A 24 -2.32 -12.08 1.41
N ALA A 25 -3.48 -12.10 2.06
CA ALA A 25 -3.81 -11.22 3.19
C ALA A 25 -2.78 -11.25 4.34
N GLU A 26 -2.25 -12.44 4.68
CA GLU A 26 -1.27 -12.59 5.76
C GLU A 26 0.07 -11.91 5.47
N ARG A 27 0.43 -11.76 4.19
CA ARG A 27 1.74 -11.25 3.76
C ARG A 27 1.65 -9.91 3.05
N GLU A 28 0.44 -9.40 2.81
CA GLU A 28 0.20 -8.15 2.09
C GLU A 28 1.01 -6.98 2.67
N SER A 29 0.95 -6.78 3.99
CA SER A 29 1.70 -5.71 4.66
C SER A 29 3.21 -5.84 4.49
N LEU A 30 3.73 -7.07 4.54
CA LEU A 30 5.16 -7.34 4.32
C LEU A 30 5.57 -7.11 2.86
N PHE A 31 4.72 -7.51 1.92
CA PHE A 31 4.92 -7.27 0.49
C PHE A 31 4.95 -5.77 0.19
N LEU A 32 3.96 -5.01 0.69
CA LEU A 32 3.88 -3.56 0.49
C LEU A 32 5.08 -2.83 1.11
N ALA A 33 5.47 -3.19 2.34
CA ALA A 33 6.66 -2.62 2.97
C ALA A 33 7.93 -2.87 2.13
N ARG A 34 8.10 -4.10 1.62
CA ARG A 34 9.23 -4.45 0.75
C ARG A 34 9.20 -3.70 -0.59
N LEU A 35 8.03 -3.59 -1.23
CA LEU A 35 7.88 -2.86 -2.48
C LEU A 35 8.25 -1.38 -2.32
N VAL A 36 7.78 -0.74 -1.25
CA VAL A 36 8.12 0.66 -0.93
C VAL A 36 9.61 0.84 -0.70
N LEU A 37 10.25 -0.08 0.03
CA LEU A 37 11.71 -0.02 0.25
C LEU A 37 12.49 -0.08 -1.06
N LEU A 38 12.13 -1.00 -1.97
CA LEU A 38 12.76 -1.08 -3.29
C LEU A 38 12.59 0.23 -4.09
N LEU A 39 11.44 0.88 -4.00
CA LEU A 39 11.23 2.18 -4.65
C LEU A 39 12.05 3.31 -4.00
N PHE A 40 12.20 3.30 -2.67
CA PHE A 40 13.03 4.25 -1.95
C PHE A 40 14.52 4.10 -2.27
N GLU A 41 15.01 2.88 -2.48
CA GLU A 41 16.37 2.65 -2.96
C GLU A 41 16.62 3.33 -4.32
N GLN A 42 15.63 3.29 -5.22
CA GLN A 42 15.71 3.97 -6.51
C GLN A 42 15.65 5.51 -6.39
N LEU A 43 15.03 6.03 -5.33
CA LEU A 43 14.96 7.47 -5.04
C LEU A 43 16.27 8.01 -4.42
N GLY A 44 16.94 7.20 -3.59
CA GLY A 44 18.25 7.51 -3.01
C GLY A 44 18.30 8.69 -2.02
N ASP A 45 17.14 9.21 -1.58
CA ASP A 45 17.05 10.37 -0.70
C ASP A 45 16.17 10.06 0.53
N GLU A 46 16.83 9.74 1.64
CA GLU A 46 16.16 9.34 2.89
C GLU A 46 15.24 10.44 3.45
N ALA A 47 15.63 11.72 3.33
CA ALA A 47 14.83 12.82 3.86
C ALA A 47 13.51 12.95 3.08
N ARG A 48 13.56 12.83 1.75
CA ARG A 48 12.37 12.80 0.89
C ARG A 48 11.50 11.56 1.14
N CYS A 49 12.10 10.40 1.38
CA CYS A 49 11.36 9.20 1.74
C CYS A 49 10.61 9.38 3.08
N ARG A 50 11.27 9.91 4.12
CA ARG A 50 10.62 10.20 5.42
C ARG A 50 9.50 11.23 5.29
N ALA A 51 9.68 12.27 4.48
CA ALA A 51 8.64 13.26 4.23
C ALA A 51 7.42 12.63 3.54
N SER A 52 7.65 11.75 2.56
CA SER A 52 6.58 11.04 1.84
C SER A 52 5.80 10.09 2.76
N LEU A 53 6.48 9.40 3.68
CA LEU A 53 5.81 8.57 4.69
C LEU A 53 4.93 9.40 5.62
N ALA A 54 5.43 10.55 6.09
CA ALA A 54 4.66 11.44 6.94
C ALA A 54 3.43 12.02 6.22
N GLU A 55 3.53 12.28 4.92
CA GLU A 55 2.41 12.70 4.07
C GLU A 55 1.36 11.60 3.96
N ALA A 56 1.78 10.38 3.59
CA ALA A 56 0.88 9.25 3.41
C ALA A 56 0.12 8.88 4.69
N LEU A 57 0.75 9.01 5.86
CA LEU A 57 0.10 8.80 7.16
C LEU A 57 -0.91 9.90 7.50
N ARG A 58 -0.70 11.14 7.04
CA ARG A 58 -1.61 12.25 7.31
C ARG A 58 -2.91 12.12 6.52
N ASP A 59 -2.81 11.66 5.28
CA ASP A 59 -3.94 11.48 4.37
C ASP A 59 -4.59 10.11 4.47
N LEU A 60 -4.12 9.24 5.38
CA LEU A 60 -4.66 7.90 5.53
C LEU A 60 -6.11 7.98 6.02
N PRO A 61 -7.09 7.52 5.22
CA PRO A 61 -8.49 7.56 5.63
C PRO A 61 -8.66 6.64 6.85
N VAL A 62 -9.28 7.18 7.90
CA VAL A 62 -9.68 6.37 9.06
C VAL A 62 -10.71 5.36 8.56
N PRO A 63 -10.53 4.04 8.79
CA PRO A 63 -11.52 3.06 8.37
C PRO A 63 -12.86 3.41 8.99
N SER A 64 -13.86 3.68 8.14
CA SER A 64 -15.23 3.86 8.59
C SER A 64 -15.72 2.53 9.16
N LEU A 65 -16.36 2.56 10.34
CA LEU A 65 -16.77 1.41 11.17
C LEU A 65 -17.69 0.35 10.49
N SER A 66 -17.98 0.46 9.20
CA SER A 66 -18.80 -0.51 8.46
C SER A 66 -18.05 -1.75 7.96
N ALA A 67 -16.72 -1.83 8.14
CA ALA A 67 -15.91 -2.97 7.65
C ALA A 67 -15.57 -4.04 8.72
N ALA A 68 -15.90 -3.80 9.99
CA ALA A 68 -15.76 -4.83 11.02
C ALA A 68 -16.97 -5.78 10.92
N ALA A 69 -16.77 -6.95 10.32
CA ALA A 69 -17.69 -8.06 10.55
C ALA A 69 -17.72 -8.34 12.08
N PRO A 70 -18.90 -8.56 12.67
CA PRO A 70 -18.98 -8.86 14.09
C PRO A 70 -18.24 -10.16 14.37
N ASP A 71 -17.36 -10.08 15.37
CA ASP A 71 -16.69 -11.19 16.03
C ASP A 71 -17.74 -12.27 16.38
N ASP A 72 -17.56 -13.49 15.85
CA ASP A 72 -18.45 -14.60 16.15
C ASP A 72 -18.44 -14.85 17.66
N ALA A 73 -19.65 -14.79 18.21
CA ALA A 73 -19.95 -14.80 19.61
C ALA A 73 -19.39 -16.04 20.32
N ASP A 74 -18.76 -15.77 21.47
CA ASP A 74 -18.96 -16.49 22.73
C ASP A 74 -20.17 -17.46 22.68
N THR A 75 -19.89 -18.74 22.45
CA THR A 75 -20.89 -19.81 22.65
C THR A 75 -20.46 -20.58 23.89
N ALA A 76 -21.12 -20.21 24.99
CA ALA A 76 -21.14 -20.91 26.27
C ALA A 76 -21.73 -22.33 26.16
#